data_AF-A0A7S2YBX0-F1
#
_entry.id   AF-A0A7S2YBX0-F1
#
_cell.length_a   1.000
_cell.length_b   1.000
_cell.length_c   1.000
_cell.angle_alpha   90.00
_cell.angle_beta   90.00
_cell.angle_gamma   90.00
#
_symmetry.space_group_name_H-M   'P 1'
#
loop_
_entity.id
_entity.type
_entity.pdbx_description
1 polymer ?
#
loop_
_entity_poly.entity_id
_entity_poly.type
_entity_poly.pdbx_seq_one_letter_code
_entity_poly.pdbx_strand_id
1 'polypeptide(L)'
;MMKLLVSALVAASASGFGVRSPISTASSSTSTALFGKPKVFIDGEAGTTGLQVRDRLASRDDLEIISIADDLRKDEGERKKLINEADVVILCLPDAASEQAASWVEADNDRTVLIDASTAFRVADDWVYGFPELSKEQREALQNSKRI
;
A
#
# COMPACT_ATOMS: atom_id res chain seq x y z
N MET A 1 5.43 13.18 0.36
CA MET A 1 5.24 11.84 0.95
C MET A 1 4.17 10.99 0.24
N MET A 2 2.96 10.79 0.77
CA MET A 2 2.06 9.68 0.33
C MET A 2 1.61 9.68 -1.14
N LYS A 3 1.59 10.84 -1.83
CA LYS A 3 1.25 10.91 -3.27
C LYS A 3 2.22 10.10 -4.15
N LEU A 4 3.51 10.06 -3.80
CA LEU A 4 4.50 9.28 -4.56
C LEU A 4 4.51 7.80 -4.14
N LEU A 5 4.34 7.50 -2.86
CA LEU A 5 4.38 6.12 -2.34
C LEU A 5 3.27 5.24 -2.91
N VAL A 6 2.01 5.70 -2.87
CA VAL A 6 0.88 4.92 -3.39
C VAL A 6 0.90 4.86 -4.93
N SER A 7 1.23 5.97 -5.61
CA SER A 7 1.27 5.99 -7.08
C SER A 7 2.44 5.19 -7.67
N ALA A 8 3.59 5.13 -7.00
CA ALA A 8 4.73 4.33 -7.45
C ALA A 8 4.50 2.83 -7.24
N LEU A 9 3.76 2.43 -6.19
CA LEU A 9 3.45 1.03 -5.93
C LEU A 9 2.35 0.47 -6.84
N VAL A 10 1.30 1.26 -7.12
CA VAL A 10 0.24 0.85 -8.07
C VAL A 10 0.81 0.64 -9.49
N ALA A 11 1.90 1.33 -9.84
CA ALA A 11 2.59 1.10 -11.11
C ALA A 11 3.48 -0.16 -11.10
N ALA A 12 4.00 -0.58 -9.94
CA ALA A 12 4.90 -1.72 -9.81
C ALA A 12 4.19 -3.08 -9.90
N SER A 13 2.92 -3.16 -9.47
CA SER A 13 2.09 -4.37 -9.60
C SER A 13 1.56 -4.62 -11.02
N ALA A 14 1.71 -3.66 -11.95
CA ALA A 14 1.23 -3.76 -13.33
C ALA A 14 2.29 -4.22 -14.35
N SER A 15 3.51 -4.53 -13.93
CA SER A 15 4.65 -4.72 -14.85
C SER A 15 5.06 -6.18 -15.01
N GLY A 16 4.26 -6.96 -15.74
CA GLY A 16 4.62 -8.28 -16.23
C GLY A 16 5.27 -8.25 -17.62
N PHE A 17 6.53 -8.69 -17.68
CA PHE A 17 7.28 -9.23 -18.84
C PHE A 17 7.48 -8.39 -20.11
N GLY A 18 8.75 -8.07 -20.38
CA GLY A 18 9.19 -7.41 -21.61
C GLY A 18 9.40 -8.36 -22.80
N VAL A 19 9.17 -7.83 -24.00
CA VAL A 19 9.87 -8.20 -25.23
C VAL A 19 10.24 -6.90 -25.96
N ARG A 20 11.53 -6.75 -26.27
CA ARG A 20 12.08 -5.67 -27.11
C ARG A 20 11.58 -5.80 -28.55
N SER A 21 11.19 -4.68 -29.17
CA SER A 21 11.39 -4.37 -30.61
C SER A 21 11.12 -2.88 -30.90
N PRO A 22 11.70 -2.31 -31.99
CA PRO A 22 11.95 -0.87 -32.09
C PRO A 22 10.84 -0.09 -32.82
N ILE A 23 10.72 1.19 -32.42
CA ILE A 23 10.17 2.36 -33.16
C ILE A 23 8.84 2.15 -33.89
N SER A 24 7.75 2.66 -33.29
CA SER A 24 6.62 3.21 -34.02
C SER A 24 5.95 4.32 -33.20
N THR A 25 6.06 5.55 -33.70
CA THR A 25 5.33 6.73 -33.25
C THR A 25 3.86 6.65 -33.68
N ALA A 26 2.93 6.48 -32.73
CA ALA A 26 1.61 7.15 -32.68
C ALA A 26 0.70 6.52 -31.60
N SER A 27 0.08 7.41 -30.82
CA SER A 27 -1.10 7.21 -29.95
C SER A 27 -1.10 6.00 -29.00
N SER A 28 -0.54 6.18 -27.80
CA SER A 28 -0.74 5.25 -26.68
C SER A 28 -2.08 5.53 -25.99
N SER A 29 -3.17 4.99 -26.54
CA SER A 29 -4.34 4.67 -25.72
C SER A 29 -3.97 3.46 -24.86
N THR A 30 -3.51 3.70 -23.62
CA THR A 30 -3.20 2.59 -22.70
C THR A 30 -4.50 1.86 -22.40
N SER A 31 -4.60 0.66 -22.94
CA SER A 31 -5.70 -0.28 -22.74
C SER A 31 -5.74 -0.72 -21.27
N THR A 32 -6.47 0.02 -20.45
CA THR A 32 -6.88 -0.40 -19.10
C THR A 32 -7.98 -1.45 -19.23
N ALA A 33 -7.64 -2.64 -19.69
CA ALA A 33 -8.57 -3.76 -19.76
C ALA A 33 -8.18 -4.81 -18.71
N LEU A 34 -9.07 -5.00 -17.74
CA LEU A 34 -9.28 -6.20 -16.89
C LEU A 34 -8.36 -6.45 -15.67
N PHE A 35 -7.88 -5.42 -14.99
CA PHE A 35 -7.45 -5.56 -13.59
C PHE A 35 -8.34 -4.66 -12.72
N GLY A 36 -8.94 -5.24 -11.67
CA GLY A 36 -9.72 -4.48 -10.70
C GLY A 36 -8.88 -3.36 -10.07
N LYS A 37 -9.55 -2.33 -9.54
CA LYS A 37 -8.83 -1.26 -8.83
C LYS A 37 -8.10 -1.88 -7.62
N PRO A 38 -6.84 -1.51 -7.35
CA PRO A 38 -6.14 -1.98 -6.16
C PRO A 38 -6.92 -1.62 -4.90
N LYS A 39 -7.08 -2.60 -4.01
CA LYS A 39 -7.78 -2.45 -2.74
C LYS A 39 -6.84 -1.87 -1.68
N VAL A 40 -7.26 -0.78 -1.07
CA VAL A 40 -6.55 -0.10 0.01
C VAL A 40 -7.36 -0.21 1.30
N PHE A 41 -6.75 -0.77 2.33
CA PHE A 41 -7.31 -0.81 3.69
C PHE A 41 -6.53 0.14 4.60
N ILE A 42 -7.23 0.96 5.38
CA ILE A 42 -6.62 1.86 6.37
C ILE A 42 -6.95 1.32 7.76
N ASP A 43 -6.00 0.60 8.36
CA ASP A 43 -6.18 0.11 9.73
C ASP A 43 -5.94 1.27 10.70
N GLY A 44 -6.95 1.61 11.50
CA GLY A 44 -6.97 2.86 12.27
C GLY A 44 -7.56 4.07 11.53
N GLU A 45 -8.42 3.86 10.52
CA GLU A 45 -9.09 4.93 9.74
C GLU A 45 -9.73 6.03 10.60
N ALA A 46 -10.34 5.67 11.75
CA ALA A 46 -11.00 6.61 12.66
C ALA A 46 -10.04 7.53 13.44
N GLY A 47 -8.73 7.27 13.39
CA GLY A 47 -7.71 8.13 13.99
C GLY A 47 -7.49 9.42 13.17
N THR A 48 -6.86 10.43 13.75
CA THR A 48 -6.57 11.69 13.05
C THR A 48 -5.68 11.49 11.82
N THR A 49 -4.64 10.66 11.94
CA THR A 49 -3.79 10.28 10.80
C THR A 49 -4.58 9.51 9.75
N GLY A 50 -5.41 8.54 10.17
CA GLY A 50 -6.24 7.72 9.28
C GLY A 50 -7.25 8.55 8.48
N LEU A 51 -7.93 9.50 9.11
CA LEU A 51 -8.87 10.42 8.45
C LEU A 51 -8.16 11.26 7.38
N GLN A 52 -6.99 11.81 7.69
CA GLN A 52 -6.22 12.59 6.70
C GLN A 52 -5.75 11.74 5.52
N VAL A 53 -5.36 10.49 5.78
CA VAL A 53 -5.02 9.52 4.74
C VAL A 53 -6.24 9.26 3.86
N ARG A 54 -7.38 8.96 4.47
CA ARG A 54 -8.64 8.70 3.76
C ARG A 54 -9.05 9.87 2.90
N ASP A 55 -9.10 11.08 3.44
CA ASP A 55 -9.48 12.29 2.70
C ASP A 55 -8.58 12.51 1.48
N ARG A 56 -7.28 12.24 1.64
CA ARG A 56 -6.31 12.35 0.54
C ARG A 56 -6.53 11.30 -0.54
N LEU A 57 -6.91 10.07 -0.16
CA LEU A 57 -7.18 8.98 -1.08
C LEU A 57 -8.58 9.06 -1.71
N ALA A 58 -9.56 9.68 -1.05
CA ALA A 58 -10.94 9.81 -1.54
C ALA A 58 -11.04 10.55 -2.88
N SER A 59 -10.07 11.39 -3.21
CA SER A 59 -9.98 12.11 -4.49
C SER A 59 -9.44 11.26 -5.66
N ARG A 60 -9.11 9.98 -5.43
CA ARG A 60 -8.49 9.10 -6.42
C ARG A 60 -9.48 8.09 -6.97
N ASP A 61 -9.63 8.09 -8.29
CA ASP A 61 -10.53 7.16 -8.99
C ASP A 61 -9.85 5.85 -9.40
N ASP A 62 -8.54 5.73 -9.22
CA ASP A 62 -7.74 4.56 -9.61
C ASP A 62 -7.62 3.49 -8.51
N LEU A 63 -8.18 3.74 -7.32
CA LEU A 63 -8.11 2.87 -6.15
C LEU A 63 -9.51 2.48 -5.66
N GLU A 64 -9.61 1.40 -4.89
CA GLU A 64 -10.78 1.05 -4.10
C GLU A 64 -10.42 1.10 -2.61
N ILE A 65 -11.08 1.96 -1.82
CA ILE A 65 -10.88 1.98 -0.37
C ILE A 65 -11.87 1.00 0.25
N ILE A 66 -11.37 -0.04 0.92
CA ILE A 66 -12.18 -0.96 1.71
C ILE A 66 -12.11 -0.53 3.18
N SER A 67 -13.26 -0.53 3.86
CA SER A 67 -13.37 -0.08 5.26
C SER A 67 -13.94 -1.19 6.14
N ILE A 68 -13.49 -1.22 7.38
CA ILE A 68 -14.02 -2.10 8.43
C ILE A 68 -15.28 -1.48 9.03
N ALA A 69 -16.25 -2.31 9.45
CA ALA A 69 -17.40 -1.82 10.20
C ALA A 69 -16.96 -1.20 11.54
N ASP A 70 -17.61 -0.11 11.96
CA ASP A 70 -17.20 0.69 13.12
C ASP A 70 -17.15 -0.11 14.44
N ASP A 71 -18.05 -1.09 14.59
CA ASP A 71 -18.14 -1.99 15.73
C ASP A 71 -17.09 -3.12 15.69
N LEU A 72 -16.58 -3.46 14.50
CA LEU A 72 -15.57 -4.49 14.27
C LEU A 72 -14.14 -3.95 14.19
N ARG A 73 -13.92 -2.63 14.25
CA ARG A 73 -12.59 -2.01 14.11
C ARG A 73 -11.53 -2.45 15.13
N LYS A 74 -11.92 -3.16 16.19
CA LYS A 74 -11.03 -3.74 17.20
C LYS A 74 -11.03 -5.27 17.18
N ASP A 75 -11.87 -5.88 16.35
CA ASP A 75 -11.92 -7.32 16.18
C ASP A 75 -10.69 -7.78 15.38
N GLU A 76 -9.91 -8.67 15.99
CA GLU A 76 -8.67 -9.16 15.37
C GLU A 76 -8.94 -9.98 14.11
N GLY A 77 -10.05 -10.73 14.09
CA GLY A 77 -10.42 -11.58 12.95
C GLY A 77 -10.78 -10.78 11.72
N GLU A 78 -11.63 -9.75 11.87
CA GLU A 78 -12.03 -8.90 10.76
C GLU A 78 -10.87 -8.03 10.26
N ARG A 79 -10.04 -7.50 11.17
CA ARG A 79 -8.81 -6.77 10.78
C ARG A 79 -7.86 -7.67 10.00
N LYS A 80 -7.56 -8.88 10.49
CA LYS A 80 -6.70 -9.85 9.80
C LYS A 80 -7.25 -10.19 8.42
N LYS A 81 -8.56 -10.43 8.30
CA LYS A 81 -9.22 -10.71 7.03
C LYS A 81 -9.03 -9.56 6.04
N LEU A 82 -9.29 -8.32 6.45
CA LEU A 82 -9.14 -7.14 5.58
C LEU A 82 -7.68 -6.87 5.21
N ILE A 83 -6.74 -7.07 6.14
CA ILE A 83 -5.30 -6.98 5.87
C ILE A 83 -4.90 -7.92 4.73
N ASN A 84 -5.38 -9.17 4.78
CA ASN A 84 -5.07 -10.16 3.75
C ASN A 84 -5.94 -10.02 2.49
N GLU A 85 -7.04 -9.27 2.53
CA GLU A 85 -7.86 -8.92 1.36
C GLU A 85 -7.30 -7.71 0.59
N ALA A 86 -6.61 -6.78 1.25
CA ALA A 86 -6.08 -5.57 0.64
C ALA A 86 -4.79 -5.81 -0.14
N ASP A 87 -4.60 -5.05 -1.23
CA ASP A 87 -3.33 -4.98 -1.95
C ASP A 87 -2.36 -4.03 -1.22
N VAL A 88 -2.90 -2.98 -0.60
CA VAL A 88 -2.13 -2.05 0.24
C VAL A 88 -2.86 -1.85 1.56
N VAL A 89 -2.13 -2.01 2.66
CA VAL A 89 -2.60 -1.71 4.01
C VAL A 89 -1.80 -0.54 4.56
N ILE A 90 -2.50 0.49 5.03
CA ILE A 90 -1.90 1.62 5.72
C ILE A 90 -2.19 1.47 7.22
N LEU A 91 -1.14 1.24 8.00
CA LEU A 91 -1.23 1.11 9.46
C LEU A 91 -1.14 2.51 10.08
N CYS A 92 -2.27 3.02 10.55
CA CYS A 92 -2.39 4.27 11.28
C CYS A 92 -2.64 3.99 12.77
N LEU A 93 -1.79 3.15 13.34
CA LEU A 93 -1.95 2.57 14.67
C LEU A 93 -0.80 2.99 15.61
N PRO A 94 -0.97 2.84 16.93
CA PRO A 94 0.15 2.84 17.87
C PRO A 94 1.09 1.66 17.62
N ASP A 95 2.37 1.81 17.94
CA ASP A 95 3.45 0.86 17.64
C ASP A 95 3.09 -0.61 17.92
N ALA A 96 2.66 -0.94 19.14
CA ALA A 96 2.32 -2.32 19.50
C ALA A 96 1.18 -2.93 18.65
N ALA A 97 0.22 -2.10 18.22
CA ALA A 97 -0.87 -2.54 17.36
C ALA A 97 -0.45 -2.63 15.89
N SER A 98 0.51 -1.80 15.44
CA SER A 98 1.15 -1.93 14.12
C SER A 98 1.96 -3.23 14.03
N GLU A 99 2.74 -3.56 15.06
CA GLU A 99 3.49 -4.82 15.14
C GLU A 99 2.57 -6.04 15.07
N GLN A 100 1.49 -6.02 15.86
CA GLN A 100 0.50 -7.09 15.84
C GLN A 100 -0.17 -7.22 14.46
N ALA A 101 -0.59 -6.11 13.85
CA ALA A 101 -1.21 -6.12 12.53
C ALA A 101 -0.26 -6.63 11.43
N ALA A 102 1.02 -6.24 11.48
CA ALA A 102 2.02 -6.71 10.54
C ALA A 102 2.25 -8.23 10.64
N SER A 103 2.13 -8.81 11.84
CA SER A 103 2.25 -10.25 12.06
C SER A 103 1.07 -11.06 11.50
N TRP A 104 -0.05 -10.42 11.16
CA TRP A 104 -1.26 -11.09 10.67
C TRP A 104 -1.28 -11.32 9.15
N VAL A 105 -0.32 -10.76 8.41
CA VAL A 105 -0.15 -11.07 6.99
C VAL A 105 0.21 -12.55 6.87
N GLU A 106 -0.56 -13.28 6.07
CA GLU A 106 -0.38 -14.71 5.86
C GLU A 106 0.93 -15.01 5.12
N ALA A 107 1.56 -16.15 5.42
CA ALA A 107 2.89 -16.47 4.91
C ALA A 107 2.94 -16.68 3.38
N ASP A 108 1.82 -17.10 2.79
CA ASP A 108 1.61 -17.25 1.35
C ASP A 108 1.04 -16.00 0.69
N ASN A 109 0.73 -14.95 1.46
CA ASN A 109 0.28 -13.67 0.93
C ASN A 109 1.48 -12.81 0.52
N ASP A 110 1.80 -12.86 -0.77
CA ASP A 110 2.85 -12.07 -1.37
C ASP A 110 2.35 -10.77 -2.04
N ARG A 111 1.05 -10.48 -2.05
CA ARG A 111 0.54 -9.28 -2.73
C ARG A 111 0.44 -8.07 -1.82
N THR A 112 0.16 -8.27 -0.53
CA THR A 112 -0.12 -7.17 0.40
C THR A 112 1.13 -6.39 0.75
N VAL A 113 1.10 -5.08 0.48
CA VAL A 113 2.11 -4.13 0.93
C VAL A 113 1.63 -3.42 2.18
N LEU A 114 2.46 -3.43 3.22
CA LEU A 114 2.24 -2.66 4.44
C LEU A 114 2.98 -1.33 4.37
N ILE A 115 2.27 -0.25 4.69
CA ILE A 115 2.82 1.08 4.92
C ILE A 115 2.50 1.45 6.36
N ASP A 116 3.52 1.53 7.21
CA ASP A 116 3.35 1.87 8.63
C ASP A 116 3.63 3.35 8.90
N ALA A 117 2.65 4.02 9.50
CA ALA A 117 2.79 5.42 9.91
C ALA A 117 3.34 5.56 11.36
N SER A 118 3.50 4.45 12.08
CA SER A 118 3.96 4.44 13.47
C SER A 118 5.48 4.66 13.61
N THR A 119 6.02 4.44 14.81
CA THR A 119 7.47 4.39 15.04
C THR A 119 8.05 2.98 15.03
N ALA A 120 7.21 1.93 15.06
CA ALA A 120 7.62 0.54 15.26
C ALA A 120 8.73 0.07 14.31
N PHE A 121 8.61 0.39 13.01
CA PHE A 121 9.48 -0.18 11.97
C PHE A 121 10.49 0.81 11.38
N ARG A 122 10.62 2.03 11.91
CA ARG A 122 11.46 3.08 11.30
C ARG A 122 12.94 2.75 11.20
N VAL A 123 13.42 1.82 12.04
CA VAL A 123 14.81 1.36 12.09
C VAL A 123 14.91 -0.16 11.92
N ALA A 124 13.84 -0.81 11.49
CA ALA A 124 13.82 -2.26 11.26
C ALA A 124 14.51 -2.58 9.93
N ASP A 125 15.46 -3.52 9.95
CA ASP A 125 16.28 -3.87 8.78
C ASP A 125 15.45 -4.50 7.64
N ASP A 126 14.30 -5.11 7.96
CA ASP A 126 13.37 -5.72 7.02
C ASP A 126 12.32 -4.74 6.47
N TRP A 127 12.39 -3.45 6.84
CA TRP A 127 11.51 -2.39 6.37
C TRP A 127 12.29 -1.29 5.65
N VAL A 128 11.65 -0.67 4.67
CA VAL A 128 12.25 0.42 3.89
C VAL A 128 11.63 1.75 4.31
N TYR A 129 12.42 2.63 4.91
CA TYR A 129 11.93 3.92 5.40
C TYR A 129 11.26 4.77 4.30
N GLY A 130 10.03 5.23 4.55
CA GLY A 130 9.16 5.96 3.61
C GLY A 130 9.60 7.38 3.17
N PHE A 131 10.85 7.58 2.76
CA PHE A 131 11.41 8.86 2.33
C PHE A 131 11.98 8.82 0.89
N PRO A 132 11.13 8.78 -0.15
CA PRO A 132 11.56 8.57 -1.54
C PRO A 132 12.44 9.68 -2.14
N GLU A 133 12.53 10.84 -1.50
CA GLU A 133 13.36 11.97 -1.90
C GLU A 133 14.81 11.87 -1.40
N LEU A 134 15.12 10.90 -0.53
CA LEU A 134 16.46 10.76 0.07
C LEU A 134 17.56 10.50 -0.97
N SER A 135 17.32 9.56 -1.89
CA SER A 135 18.23 9.24 -2.98
C SER A 135 17.49 8.47 -4.09
N LYS A 136 18.17 8.18 -5.21
CA LYS A 136 17.60 7.32 -6.26
C LYS A 136 17.46 5.88 -5.78
N GLU A 137 18.47 5.40 -5.08
CA GLU A 137 18.53 4.08 -4.47
C GLU A 137 17.40 3.89 -3.45
N GLN A 138 17.07 4.93 -2.67
CA GLN A 138 15.93 4.88 -1.75
C GLN A 138 14.60 4.74 -2.49
N ARG A 139 14.43 5.48 -3.60
CA ARG A 139 13.21 5.37 -4.42
C ARG A 139 13.09 3.97 -5.02
N GLU A 140 14.18 3.40 -5.50
CA GLU A 140 14.23 2.04 -6.03
C GLU A 140 13.93 0.99 -4.93
N ALA A 141 14.48 1.16 -3.73
CA ALA A 141 14.17 0.29 -2.59
C ALA A 141 12.68 0.30 -2.24
N LEU A 142 12.05 1.48 -2.21
CA LEU A 142 10.62 1.61 -1.93
C LEU A 142 9.74 0.96 -3.01
N GLN A 143 10.13 1.05 -4.29
CA GLN A 143 9.38 0.43 -5.39
C GLN A 143 9.36 -1.10 -5.34
N ASN A 144 10.37 -1.70 -4.70
CA ASN A 144 10.52 -3.16 -4.62
C ASN A 144 10.16 -3.72 -3.23
N SER A 145 9.78 -2.87 -2.27
CA SER A 145 9.45 -3.30 -0.91
C SER A 145 7.95 -3.61 -0.74
N LYS A 146 7.67 -4.54 0.18
CA LYS A 146 6.31 -4.81 0.70
C LYS A 146 6.13 -4.34 2.15
N ARG A 147 7.17 -3.73 2.73
CA ARG A 147 7.28 -3.31 4.12
C ARG A 147 7.92 -1.92 4.15
N ILE A 148 7.11 -0.90 4.39
CA ILE A 148 7.46 0.53 4.23
C ILE A 148 7.11 1.34 5.47
#